data_AF-A0A2E8UA63-F1
#
_entry.id   AF-A0A2E8UA63-F1
#
_cell.length_a   1.000
_cell.length_b   1.000
_cell.length_c   1.000
_cell.angle_alpha   90.00
_cell.angle_beta   90.00
_cell.angle_gamma   90.00
#
_symmetry.space_group_name_H-M   'P 1'
#
loop_
_entity.id
_entity.type
_entity.pdbx_description
1 polymer ?
#
loop_
_entity_poly.entity_id
_entity_poly.type
_entity_poly.pdbx_seq_one_letter_code
_entity_poly.pdbx_strand_id
1 'polypeptide(L)' 'SYGYCEETSEPIGIKRLDARPIATLSLEAQERHERMEKIHIDD' A
#
# COMPACT_ATOMS: atom_id res chain seq x y z
N SER A 1 1.09 -3.88 11.50
CA SER A 1 1.58 -5.26 11.78
C SER A 1 2.64 -5.59 10.74
N TYR A 2 3.83 -6.09 11.10
CA TYR A 2 4.88 -6.33 10.10
C TYR A 2 4.44 -7.41 9.10
N GLY A 3 4.58 -7.12 7.81
CA GLY A 3 4.23 -8.06 6.73
C GLY A 3 2.74 -8.15 6.40
N TYR A 4 1.89 -7.29 6.98
CA TYR A 4 0.45 -7.21 6.66
C TYR A 4 0.05 -5.78 6.36
N CYS A 5 -0.86 -5.62 5.39
CA CYS A 5 -1.44 -4.35 5.00
C CYS A 5 -2.24 -3.77 6.15
N GLU A 6 -1.95 -2.54 6.56
CA GLU A 6 -2.66 -1.88 7.67
C GLU A 6 -4.13 -1.58 7.36
N GLU A 7 -4.52 -1.51 6.09
CA GLU A 7 -5.89 -1.20 5.69
C GLU A 7 -6.76 -2.44 5.53
N THR A 8 -6.26 -3.46 4.82
CA THR A 8 -7.05 -4.67 4.51
C THR A 8 -6.75 -5.83 5.46
N SER A 9 -5.69 -5.72 6.27
CA SER A 9 -5.15 -6.82 7.08
C SER A 9 -4.65 -8.04 6.29
N GLU A 10 -4.52 -7.92 4.97
CA GLU A 10 -4.00 -8.98 4.10
C GLU A 10 -2.46 -8.99 4.08
N PRO A 11 -1.82 -10.14 3.82
CA PRO A 11 -0.37 -10.24 3.78
C PRO A 11 0.25 -9.39 2.66
N ILE A 12 1.34 -8.70 2.96
CA ILE A 12 2.16 -7.97 1.97
C ILE A 12 3.09 -8.96 1.28
N GLY A 13 3.11 -8.95 -0.05
CA GLY A 13 3.97 -9.84 -0.83
C GLY A 13 5.46 -9.67 -0.48
N ILE A 14 6.17 -10.78 -0.31
CA ILE A 14 7.58 -10.80 0.12
C ILE A 14 8.47 -9.95 -0.80
N LYS A 15 8.28 -10.01 -2.12
CA LYS A 15 9.04 -9.20 -3.08
C LYS A 15 8.94 -7.69 -2.80
N ARG A 16 7.80 -7.21 -2.27
CA ARG A 16 7.62 -5.80 -1.88
C ARG A 16 8.36 -5.49 -0.59
N LEU A 17 8.36 -6.40 0.38
CA LEU A 17 9.10 -6.24 1.63
C LEU A 17 10.62 -6.33 1.39
N ASP A 18 11.09 -7.17 0.47
CA ASP A 18 12.49 -7.23 0.08
C ASP A 18 12.95 -5.92 -0.57
N ALA A 19 12.13 -5.35 -1.45
CA ALA A 19 12.42 -4.07 -2.09
C ALA A 19 12.24 -2.86 -1.15
N ARG A 20 11.27 -2.95 -0.23
CA ARG A 20 10.90 -1.89 0.72
C ARG A 20 10.49 -2.52 2.06
N PRO A 21 11.44 -2.77 2.98
CA PRO A 21 11.17 -3.45 4.25
C PRO A 21 10.24 -2.71 5.20
N ILE A 22 10.08 -1.40 4.99
CA ILE A 22 9.21 -0.52 5.79
C ILE A 22 7.80 -0.39 5.21
N ALA A 23 7.44 -1.13 4.16
CA ALA A 23 6.12 -1.04 3.56
C ALA A 23 5.02 -1.48 4.55
N THR A 24 4.06 -0.60 4.83
CA THR A 24 2.91 -0.86 5.71
C THR A 24 1.62 -1.19 4.95
N LEU A 25 1.57 -0.89 3.64
CA LEU A 25 0.43 -1.16 2.76
C LEU A 25 0.77 -2.18 1.68
N SER A 26 -0.22 -2.96 1.26
CA SER A 26 -0.14 -3.78 0.03
C SER A 26 0.00 -2.91 -1.22
N LEU A 27 0.37 -3.51 -2.35
CA LEU A 27 0.45 -2.79 -3.64
C LEU A 27 -0.90 -2.20 -4.03
N GLU A 28 -1.95 -3.01 -3.99
CA GLU A 28 -3.29 -2.59 -4.43
C GLU A 28 -3.87 -1.51 -3.53
N ALA A 29 -3.63 -1.60 -2.21
CA ALA A 29 -4.02 -0.55 -1.28
C ALA A 29 -3.31 0.76 -1.62
N GLN A 30 -1.99 0.73 -1.80
CA GLN A 30 -1.20 1.91 -2.21
C GLN A 30 -1.71 2.52 -3.53
N GLU A 31 -1.96 1.71 -4.56
CA GLU A 31 -2.48 2.19 -5.84
C GLU A 31 -3.86 2.85 -5.71
N ARG A 32 -4.72 2.35 -4.82
CA ARG A 32 -6.01 2.96 -4.53
C ARG A 32 -5.85 4.31 -3.83
N HIS A 33 -4.95 4.42 -2.84
CA HIS A 33 -4.62 5.70 -2.20
C HIS A 33 -4.15 6.72 -3.23
N GLU A 34 -3.18 6.35 -4.07
CA GLU A 34 -2.63 7.22 -5.11
C GLU A 34 -3.69 7.65 -6.14
N ARG A 35 -4.64 6.75 -6.47
CA ARG A 35 -5.77 7.09 -7.35
C ARG A 35 -6.71 8.08 -6.69
N MET A 36 -7.03 7.90 -5.41
CA MET A 36 -7.90 8.81 -4.66
C MET A 36 -7.25 10.18 -4.49
N GLU A 37 -5.95 10.24 -4.22
CA GLU A 37 -5.22 11.51 -4.13
C GLU A 37 -5.21 12.25 -5.46
N LYS A 38 -5.03 11.56 -6.59
CA LYS A 38 -5.10 12.19 -7.93
C LYS A 38 -6.44 12.85 -8.22
N ILE A 39 -7.55 12.23 -7.81
CA ILE A 39 -8.89 12.79 -8.05
C ILE A 39 -9.09 14.13 -7.30
N HIS A 40 -8.43 14.32 -6.15
CA HIS A 40 -8.58 15.53 -5.34
C HIS A 40 -7.66 16.68 -5.76
N ILE A 41 -6.72 16.49 -6.69
CA ILE A 41 -5.77 17.53 -7.11
C ILE A 41 -6.33 18.39 -8.26
N ASP A 42 -7.39 17.94 -8.93
CA ASP A 42 -7.99 18.62 -10.08
C ASP A 42 -9.22 19.51 -9.74
N ASP A 43 -9.49 19.79 -8.45
CA ASP A 43 -10.54 20.72 -7.96
C ASP A 43 -9.95 22.04 -7.43
#